data_AF-A0A935FJZ5-F1
#
_entry.id   AF-A0A935FJZ5-F1
#
_cell.length_a   1.000
_cell.length_b   1.000
_cell.length_c   1.000
_cell.angle_alpha   90.00
_cell.angle_beta   90.00
_cell.angle_gamma   90.00
#
_symmetry.space_group_name_H-M   'P 1'
#
loop_
_entity.id
_entity.type
_entity.pdbx_description
1 polymer ?
#
loop_
_entity_poly.entity_id
_entity_poly.type
_entity_poly.pdbx_seq_one_letter_code
_entity_poly.pdbx_strand_id
1 'polypeptide(L)'
;MGTRALLPLAACCAILAAAPPTSAEPAAASGLRRGLAAQRELFELGVYLGAFFPAANHELYDFPSVRHRELERAAFEGGLRVGYLPQPWWGVEGEAGVMPSAATNGESANLYHLRAHLLAQLPYRLAPFVLAGAGLLGIESGRRAMGNDVDAAFHWGLGFKYYATPRLALRLEGRHTLTKGWGPDRRADHYEALAGVALVLGWQRPPAPPPRDSDRDSDGDGLGDARDRCPRLAAAGADGCPPPDADGDGVPDARDRCPRAAAASPDGCALRDTDADGDGVPDAIDACVREAGPTANGCPLPDRDGDGVGDDDDRCPDRAARTADGCPADADGDGVGDASDRCPTAAETPTASRMTTVARIRCRARSRASRA
;
A
#
# COMPACT_ATOMS: atom_id res chain seq x y z
N MET A 1 17.17 -80.24 29.93
CA MET A 1 16.11 -79.43 30.57
C MET A 1 16.78 -78.25 31.26
N GLY A 2 16.55 -76.98 30.96
CA GLY A 2 15.75 -76.38 29.91
C GLY A 2 16.47 -75.14 29.37
N THR A 3 16.34 -74.96 28.06
CA THR A 3 16.68 -73.76 27.30
C THR A 3 15.78 -72.61 27.74
N ARG A 4 16.37 -71.49 28.17
CA ARG A 4 15.65 -70.20 28.22
C ARG A 4 16.32 -69.25 27.24
N ALA A 5 15.54 -68.91 26.22
CA ALA A 5 15.84 -68.00 25.15
C ALA A 5 16.08 -66.58 25.69
N LEU A 6 17.13 -65.95 25.16
CA LEU A 6 17.30 -64.50 25.16
C LEU A 6 16.35 -63.92 24.10
N LEU A 7 15.35 -63.15 24.54
CA LEU A 7 14.67 -62.16 23.68
C LEU A 7 15.33 -60.79 23.90
N PRO A 8 15.59 -60.02 22.82
CA PRO A 8 16.13 -58.67 22.94
C PRO A 8 15.01 -57.68 23.28
N LEU A 9 15.18 -56.90 24.36
CA LEU A 9 14.35 -55.74 24.66
C LEU A 9 14.75 -54.58 23.73
N ALA A 10 14.23 -54.60 22.51
CA ALA A 10 14.13 -53.45 21.63
C ALA A 10 12.67 -52.99 21.63
N ALA A 11 12.27 -52.22 22.65
CA ALA A 11 10.98 -51.51 22.68
C ALA A 11 10.95 -50.47 23.81
N CYS A 12 11.49 -49.28 23.56
CA CYS A 12 11.02 -48.08 24.26
C CYS A 12 11.35 -46.85 23.40
N CYS A 13 10.71 -46.79 22.23
CA CYS A 13 10.70 -45.61 21.39
C CYS A 13 9.29 -45.47 20.80
N ALA A 14 8.34 -45.08 21.64
CA ALA A 14 7.07 -44.49 21.21
C ALA A 14 6.38 -43.88 22.43
N ILE A 15 5.71 -42.75 22.19
CA ILE A 15 4.87 -41.97 23.11
C ILE A 15 5.62 -40.85 23.84
N LEU A 16 5.92 -39.78 23.09
CA LEU A 16 5.45 -38.43 23.46
C LEU A 16 5.47 -37.53 22.20
N ALA A 17 4.72 -37.94 21.17
CA ALA A 17 4.27 -36.98 20.16
C ALA A 17 3.07 -36.24 20.75
N ALA A 18 3.35 -35.26 21.62
CA ALA A 18 2.35 -34.28 21.99
C ALA A 18 2.01 -33.49 20.71
N ALA A 19 0.75 -33.60 20.27
CA ALA A 19 0.20 -32.73 19.23
C ALA A 19 0.51 -31.27 19.59
N PRO A 20 0.87 -30.41 18.62
CA PRO A 20 1.04 -28.99 18.91
C PRO A 20 -0.29 -28.46 19.44
N PRO A 21 -0.32 -27.73 20.58
CA PRO A 21 -1.54 -27.11 21.02
C PRO A 21 -1.98 -26.12 19.94
N THR A 22 -3.10 -26.42 19.29
CA THR A 22 -3.91 -25.48 18.49
C THR A 22 -4.56 -24.49 19.45
N SER A 23 -3.76 -23.67 20.11
CA SER A 23 -4.18 -22.43 20.72
C SER A 23 -3.58 -21.33 19.87
N ALA A 24 -4.42 -20.48 19.28
CA ALA A 24 -3.99 -19.26 18.61
C ALA A 24 -2.98 -18.53 19.50
N GLU A 25 -1.71 -18.63 19.14
CA GLU A 25 -0.63 -17.95 19.83
C GLU A 25 -0.92 -16.45 19.69
N PRO A 26 -1.02 -15.67 20.78
CA PRO A 26 -1.28 -14.24 20.67
C PRO A 26 -0.22 -13.66 19.74
N ALA A 27 -0.62 -12.87 18.75
CA ALA A 27 0.24 -12.40 17.66
C ALA A 27 1.59 -11.81 18.16
N ALA A 28 1.60 -11.25 19.38
CA ALA A 28 2.79 -10.77 20.09
C ALA A 28 3.87 -11.86 20.35
N ALA A 29 3.50 -13.09 20.67
CA ALA A 29 4.43 -14.19 20.91
C ALA A 29 5.01 -14.77 19.59
N SER A 30 4.20 -14.81 18.52
CA SER A 30 4.67 -15.20 17.19
C SER A 30 5.64 -14.18 16.57
N GLY A 31 5.43 -12.88 16.85
CA GLY A 31 6.30 -11.79 16.41
C GLY A 31 7.65 -11.78 17.12
N LEU A 32 7.70 -12.16 18.41
CA LEU A 32 8.96 -12.23 19.17
C LEU A 32 9.86 -13.37 18.68
N ARG A 33 9.28 -14.50 18.28
CA ARG A 33 10.02 -15.67 17.73
C ARG A 33 10.77 -15.34 16.43
N ARG A 34 10.16 -14.56 15.52
CA ARG A 34 10.82 -14.07 14.30
C ARG A 34 11.71 -12.86 14.56
N GLY A 35 11.43 -12.12 15.64
CA GLY A 35 12.13 -10.90 16.00
C GLY A 35 13.57 -11.13 16.46
N LEU A 36 13.82 -12.09 17.36
CA LEU A 36 15.14 -12.22 18.00
C LEU A 36 16.26 -12.57 17.00
N ALA A 37 16.03 -13.53 16.11
CA ALA A 37 17.03 -13.94 15.10
C ALA A 37 17.42 -12.82 14.12
N ALA A 38 16.53 -11.84 13.93
CA ALA A 38 16.77 -10.67 13.07
C ALA A 38 17.46 -9.50 13.80
N GLN A 39 17.62 -9.57 15.14
CA GLN A 39 18.25 -8.49 15.89
C GLN A 39 19.74 -8.38 15.57
N ARG A 40 20.29 -7.20 15.85
CA ARG A 40 21.69 -6.83 15.74
C ARG A 40 21.98 -5.85 16.87
N GLU A 41 23.22 -5.80 17.34
CA GLU A 41 23.68 -4.75 18.26
C GLU A 41 22.84 -4.65 19.56
N LEU A 42 22.53 -5.80 20.17
CA LEU A 42 21.78 -5.83 21.43
C LEU A 42 22.72 -5.59 22.61
N PHE A 43 22.25 -4.81 23.58
CA PHE A 43 22.94 -4.62 24.85
C PHE A 43 22.07 -5.16 25.99
N GLU A 44 22.69 -5.85 26.94
CA GLU A 44 22.01 -6.41 28.10
C GLU A 44 22.61 -5.83 29.39
N LEU A 45 21.76 -5.30 30.27
CA LEU A 45 22.14 -4.80 31.58
C LEU A 45 21.38 -5.60 32.63
N GLY A 46 22.08 -6.36 33.46
CA GLY A 46 21.45 -7.32 34.36
C GLY A 46 22.00 -7.33 35.77
N VAL A 47 21.18 -7.87 36.66
CA VAL A 47 21.50 -8.25 38.03
C VAL A 47 21.33 -9.76 38.16
N TYR A 48 22.13 -10.42 38.98
CA TYR A 48 21.97 -11.83 39.28
C TYR A 48 22.22 -12.10 40.75
N LEU A 49 21.62 -13.19 41.22
CA LEU A 49 21.80 -13.78 42.55
C LEU A 49 22.01 -15.28 42.39
N GLY A 50 22.66 -15.91 43.35
CA GLY A 50 22.93 -17.34 43.28
C GLY A 50 23.63 -17.91 44.49
N ALA A 51 24.15 -19.11 44.29
CA ALA A 51 24.95 -19.83 45.26
C ALA A 51 26.30 -20.23 44.64
N PHE A 52 27.37 -19.94 45.37
CA PHE A 52 28.74 -20.33 45.07
C PHE A 52 29.15 -21.48 45.99
N PHE A 53 29.72 -22.53 45.44
CA PHE A 53 30.17 -23.72 46.13
C PHE A 53 31.70 -23.82 46.00
N PRO A 54 32.45 -23.30 46.99
CA PRO A 54 33.92 -23.28 46.93
C PRO A 54 34.50 -24.69 47.02
N ALA A 55 35.58 -24.93 46.28
CA ALA A 55 36.38 -26.15 46.43
C ALA A 55 37.11 -26.15 47.78
N ALA A 56 37.13 -27.28 48.49
CA ALA A 56 37.84 -27.39 49.77
C ALA A 56 39.37 -27.20 49.67
N ASN A 57 39.94 -27.39 48.47
CA ASN A 57 41.36 -27.27 48.20
C ASN A 57 41.74 -25.92 47.54
N HIS A 58 40.94 -24.87 47.71
CA HIS A 58 41.23 -23.56 47.11
C HIS A 58 42.52 -22.94 47.64
N GLU A 59 43.23 -22.14 46.83
CA GLU A 59 44.44 -21.44 47.28
C GLU A 59 44.20 -19.96 47.65
N LEU A 60 42.94 -19.54 47.80
CA LEU A 60 42.54 -18.19 48.21
C LEU A 60 42.94 -17.84 49.66
N TYR A 61 44.23 -17.62 49.93
CA TYR A 61 44.74 -17.16 51.23
C TYR A 61 46.16 -16.55 51.12
N ASP A 62 46.50 -15.67 52.05
CA ASP A 62 47.79 -14.95 52.10
C ASP A 62 48.93 -15.88 52.58
N PHE A 63 49.65 -16.51 51.65
CA PHE A 63 50.86 -17.29 51.91
C PHE A 63 52.13 -16.41 51.87
N PRO A 64 53.08 -16.53 52.82
CA PRO A 64 53.20 -17.53 53.89
C PRO A 64 52.59 -17.12 55.24
N SER A 65 51.87 -16.00 55.29
CA SER A 65 51.43 -15.34 56.52
C SER A 65 50.31 -16.09 57.26
N VAL A 66 49.48 -16.83 56.54
CA VAL A 66 48.28 -17.50 57.06
C VAL A 66 48.26 -18.99 56.64
N ARG A 67 47.67 -19.85 57.48
CA ARG A 67 47.46 -21.27 57.13
C ARG A 67 46.19 -21.42 56.29
N HIS A 68 46.24 -22.31 55.31
CA HIS A 68 45.08 -22.72 54.53
C HIS A 68 43.91 -23.12 55.45
N ARG A 69 42.71 -22.66 55.11
CA ARG A 69 41.44 -23.04 55.74
C ARG A 69 40.39 -23.22 54.67
N GLU A 70 39.40 -24.06 54.95
CA GLU A 70 38.23 -24.20 54.10
C GLU A 70 37.23 -23.06 54.37
N LEU A 71 36.56 -22.63 53.31
CA LEU A 71 35.36 -21.80 53.34
C LEU A 71 34.11 -22.63 53.72
N GLU A 72 33.03 -21.95 54.11
CA GLU A 72 31.72 -22.59 54.20
C GLU A 72 31.32 -23.26 52.87
N ARG A 73 30.62 -24.39 52.97
CA ARG A 73 30.28 -25.23 51.80
C ARG A 73 29.45 -24.52 50.73
N ALA A 74 28.76 -23.45 51.09
CA ALA A 74 28.00 -22.63 50.17
C ALA A 74 28.04 -21.17 50.63
N ALA A 75 28.24 -20.27 49.68
CA ALA A 75 28.15 -18.82 49.87
C ALA A 75 27.03 -18.27 48.98
N PHE A 76 26.35 -17.23 49.45
CA PHE A 76 25.42 -16.49 48.61
C PHE A 76 26.22 -15.62 47.64
N GLU A 77 25.83 -15.59 46.37
CA GLU A 77 26.45 -14.76 45.33
C GLU A 77 25.45 -13.71 44.84
N GLY A 78 25.92 -12.48 44.63
CA GLY A 78 25.12 -11.44 44.00
C GLY A 78 25.98 -10.44 43.23
N GLY A 79 25.50 -9.98 42.07
CA GLY A 79 26.28 -9.07 41.25
C GLY A 79 25.56 -8.46 40.05
N LEU A 80 26.36 -7.78 39.24
CA LEU A 80 25.95 -7.06 38.05
C LEU A 80 26.59 -7.68 36.81
N ARG A 81 25.85 -7.67 35.70
CA ARG A 81 26.28 -8.19 34.40
C ARG A 81 25.97 -7.18 33.30
N VAL A 82 26.93 -6.97 32.42
CA VAL A 82 26.77 -6.18 31.20
C VAL A 82 27.11 -7.07 30.02
N GLY A 83 26.23 -7.13 29.03
CA GLY A 83 26.39 -7.93 27.82
C GLY A 83 26.26 -7.08 26.57
N TYR A 84 27.01 -7.44 25.54
CA TYR A 84 26.87 -6.91 24.20
C TYR A 84 26.84 -8.08 23.21
N LEU A 85 25.75 -8.15 22.45
CA LEU A 85 25.45 -9.19 21.48
C LEU A 85 25.38 -8.54 20.08
N PRO A 86 26.51 -8.50 19.33
CA PRO A 86 26.52 -7.98 17.97
C PRO A 86 25.57 -8.76 17.05
N GLN A 87 25.45 -10.06 17.34
CA GLN A 87 24.53 -10.96 16.66
C GLN A 87 23.70 -11.72 17.71
N PRO A 88 22.48 -12.19 17.38
CA PRO A 88 21.62 -12.87 18.34
C PRO A 88 22.14 -14.22 18.82
N TRP A 89 23.19 -14.75 18.18
CA TRP A 89 23.77 -16.06 18.45
C TRP A 89 25.11 -16.01 19.20
N TRP A 90 25.72 -14.83 19.37
CA TRP A 90 26.92 -14.67 20.19
C TRP A 90 27.04 -13.30 20.83
N GLY A 91 27.77 -13.21 21.94
CA GLY A 91 28.08 -11.94 22.59
C GLY A 91 29.30 -12.02 23.48
N VAL A 92 29.68 -10.86 23.99
CA VAL A 92 30.66 -10.67 25.05
C VAL A 92 29.92 -10.19 26.29
N GLU A 93 30.28 -10.72 27.45
CA GLU A 93 29.70 -10.31 28.72
C GLU A 93 30.82 -10.02 29.72
N GLY A 94 30.63 -8.99 30.54
CA GLY A 94 31.44 -8.67 31.69
C GLY A 94 30.57 -8.69 32.95
N GLU A 95 31.12 -9.14 34.05
CA GLU A 95 30.39 -9.20 35.32
C GLU A 95 31.29 -9.01 36.53
N ALA A 96 30.70 -8.43 37.56
CA ALA A 96 31.31 -8.25 38.87
C ALA A 96 30.30 -8.66 39.93
N GLY A 97 30.79 -9.28 41.01
CA GLY A 97 29.92 -9.78 42.06
C GLY A 97 30.66 -9.98 43.37
N VAL A 98 29.87 -10.13 44.43
CA VAL A 98 30.33 -10.34 45.80
C VAL A 98 29.67 -11.59 46.37
N MET A 99 30.42 -12.27 47.21
CA MET A 99 30.05 -13.53 47.83
C MET A 99 30.41 -13.49 49.32
N PRO A 100 29.52 -12.95 50.17
CA PRO A 100 29.73 -12.99 51.61
C PRO A 100 29.78 -14.44 52.09
N SER A 101 30.84 -14.79 52.81
CA SER A 101 31.06 -16.13 53.35
C SER A 101 31.79 -16.06 54.69
N ALA A 102 32.12 -17.22 55.25
CA ALA A 102 32.94 -17.36 56.43
C ALA A 102 33.95 -18.50 56.23
N ALA A 103 35.11 -18.38 56.87
CA ALA A 103 36.01 -19.50 57.03
C ALA A 103 35.45 -20.48 58.07
N THR A 104 35.88 -21.74 58.01
CA THR A 104 35.48 -22.82 58.95
C THR A 104 35.72 -22.52 60.44
N ASN A 105 36.50 -21.49 60.79
CA ASN A 105 36.68 -21.00 62.16
C ASN A 105 35.61 -19.98 62.61
N GLY A 106 34.61 -19.68 61.77
CA GLY A 106 33.54 -18.72 62.02
C GLY A 106 33.90 -17.26 61.76
N GLU A 107 35.10 -16.97 61.24
CA GLU A 107 35.49 -15.60 60.90
C GLU A 107 35.01 -15.23 59.48
N SER A 108 34.58 -13.98 59.30
CA SER A 108 34.05 -13.48 58.03
C SER A 108 35.11 -13.48 56.93
N ALA A 109 34.72 -13.98 55.76
CA ALA A 109 35.52 -14.01 54.55
C ALA A 109 34.66 -13.59 53.36
N ASN A 110 34.89 -12.40 52.83
CA ASN A 110 34.13 -11.90 51.70
C ASN A 110 34.88 -12.23 50.42
N LEU A 111 34.27 -13.01 49.53
CA LEU A 111 34.82 -13.21 48.20
C LEU A 111 34.23 -12.20 47.23
N TYR A 112 34.96 -11.89 46.18
CA TYR A 112 34.51 -11.05 45.08
C TYR A 112 35.11 -11.55 43.78
N HIS A 113 34.45 -11.24 42.67
CA HIS A 113 34.96 -11.61 41.36
C HIS A 113 34.76 -10.50 40.34
N LEU A 114 35.65 -10.47 39.35
CA LEU A 114 35.56 -9.64 38.15
C LEU A 114 35.91 -10.51 36.95
N ARG A 115 34.97 -10.71 36.03
CA ARG A 115 35.12 -11.66 34.93
C ARG A 115 34.58 -11.13 33.61
N ALA A 116 35.11 -11.69 32.53
CA ALA A 116 34.60 -11.50 31.19
C ALA A 116 34.55 -12.84 30.44
N HIS A 117 33.52 -13.03 29.63
CA HIS A 117 33.32 -14.27 28.88
C HIS A 117 32.65 -14.05 27.54
N LEU A 118 32.86 -15.02 26.65
CA LEU A 118 32.09 -15.17 25.44
C LEU A 118 30.82 -15.97 25.73
N LEU A 119 29.74 -15.57 25.09
CA LEU A 119 28.44 -16.24 25.14
C LEU A 119 28.11 -16.71 23.73
N ALA A 120 27.68 -17.96 23.58
CA ALA A 120 27.04 -18.45 22.38
C ALA A 120 25.64 -18.95 22.73
N GLN A 121 24.61 -18.48 22.03
CA GLN A 121 23.21 -18.80 22.34
C GLN A 121 22.40 -19.14 21.08
N LEU A 122 21.35 -19.94 21.21
CA LEU A 122 20.39 -20.13 20.11
C LEU A 122 19.36 -18.99 20.13
N PRO A 123 19.04 -18.35 18.98
CA PRO A 123 18.23 -17.14 18.93
C PRO A 123 16.72 -17.42 19.02
N TYR A 124 16.32 -18.24 20.00
CA TYR A 124 14.92 -18.52 20.32
C TYR A 124 14.45 -17.70 21.53
N ARG A 125 13.13 -17.60 21.73
CA ARG A 125 12.57 -16.93 22.91
C ARG A 125 13.07 -17.53 24.23
N LEU A 126 13.16 -18.86 24.29
CA LEU A 126 13.92 -19.59 25.29
C LEU A 126 15.25 -19.99 24.63
N ALA A 127 16.27 -19.18 24.85
CA ALA A 127 17.60 -19.31 24.28
C ALA A 127 18.49 -20.16 25.22
N PRO A 128 18.74 -21.44 24.91
CA PRO A 128 19.86 -22.14 25.54
C PRO A 128 21.17 -21.46 25.14
N PHE A 129 22.11 -21.39 26.07
CA PHE A 129 23.43 -20.82 25.83
C PHE A 129 24.54 -21.62 26.51
N VAL A 130 25.74 -21.43 26.00
CA VAL A 130 27.00 -21.81 26.64
C VAL A 130 27.88 -20.58 26.76
N LEU A 131 28.75 -20.57 27.77
CA LEU A 131 29.72 -19.51 27.98
C LEU A 131 31.07 -20.07 28.40
N ALA A 132 32.12 -19.33 28.10
CA ALA A 132 33.46 -19.57 28.60
C ALA A 132 34.26 -18.26 28.66
N GLY A 133 35.08 -18.12 29.69
CA GLY A 133 35.85 -16.91 29.89
C GLY A 133 36.83 -17.00 31.05
N ALA A 134 37.36 -15.84 31.42
CA ALA A 134 38.36 -15.72 32.46
C ALA A 134 38.11 -14.46 33.29
N GLY A 135 38.75 -14.41 34.45
CA GLY A 135 38.62 -13.30 35.37
C GLY A 135 39.49 -13.46 36.59
N LEU A 136 39.10 -12.76 37.64
CA LEU A 136 39.74 -12.75 38.94
C LEU A 136 38.73 -13.23 39.98
N LEU A 137 39.18 -14.07 40.89
CA LEU A 137 38.47 -14.45 42.11
C LEU A 137 39.33 -14.00 43.29
N GLY A 138 38.81 -13.08 44.08
CA GLY A 138 39.49 -12.53 45.24
C GLY A 138 38.79 -12.86 46.53
N ILE A 139 39.56 -12.84 47.61
CA ILE A 139 39.07 -12.94 48.98
C ILE A 139 39.57 -11.73 49.77
N GLU A 140 38.68 -11.18 50.58
CA GLU A 140 38.99 -10.16 51.57
C GLU A 140 38.57 -10.66 52.96
N SER A 141 39.54 -10.85 53.85
CA SER A 141 39.29 -11.36 55.19
C SER A 141 40.34 -10.87 56.20
N GLY A 142 40.02 -10.97 57.48
CA GLY A 142 40.99 -10.70 58.54
C GLY A 142 42.17 -11.69 58.49
N ARG A 143 43.33 -11.27 59.01
CA ARG A 143 44.54 -12.13 59.09
C ARG A 143 44.36 -13.43 59.88
N ARG A 144 43.34 -13.51 60.73
CA ARG A 144 43.00 -14.70 61.52
C ARG A 144 42.18 -15.72 60.73
N ALA A 145 41.57 -15.30 59.63
CA ALA A 145 40.79 -16.13 58.72
C ALA A 145 41.72 -16.65 57.63
N MET A 146 41.87 -15.88 56.53
CA MET A 146 42.66 -16.27 55.36
C MET A 146 43.48 -15.11 54.77
N GLY A 147 43.34 -13.89 55.29
CA GLY A 147 43.96 -12.70 54.69
C GLY A 147 43.30 -12.28 53.39
N ASN A 148 44.05 -11.55 52.57
CA ASN A 148 43.59 -11.05 51.27
C ASN A 148 44.41 -11.70 50.17
N ASP A 149 43.73 -12.21 49.15
CA ASP A 149 44.38 -12.84 48.01
C ASP A 149 43.52 -12.69 46.75
N VAL A 150 44.15 -12.74 45.57
CA VAL A 150 43.47 -12.64 44.28
C VAL A 150 44.09 -13.62 43.30
N ASP A 151 43.27 -14.57 42.86
CA ASP A 151 43.64 -15.58 41.90
C ASP A 151 43.04 -15.32 40.52
N ALA A 152 43.77 -15.72 39.48
CA ALA A 152 43.20 -15.86 38.15
C ALA A 152 42.22 -17.04 38.13
N ALA A 153 41.05 -16.82 37.51
CA ALA A 153 39.99 -17.79 37.41
C ALA A 153 39.61 -18.01 35.94
N PHE A 154 39.52 -19.26 35.52
CA PHE A 154 38.94 -19.64 34.23
C PHE A 154 37.58 -20.29 34.48
N HIS A 155 36.56 -19.98 33.69
CA HIS A 155 35.23 -20.51 33.92
C HIS A 155 34.49 -20.85 32.64
N TRP A 156 33.55 -21.77 32.76
CA TRP A 156 32.62 -22.13 31.70
C TRP A 156 31.27 -22.50 32.29
N GLY A 157 30.23 -22.34 31.50
CA GLY A 157 28.88 -22.54 31.99
C GLY A 157 27.89 -22.80 30.88
N LEU A 158 26.71 -23.19 31.31
CA LEU A 158 25.56 -23.41 30.44
C LEU A 158 24.31 -22.89 31.14
N GLY A 159 23.31 -22.54 30.34
CA GLY A 159 22.08 -22.04 30.90
C GLY A 159 21.03 -21.74 29.86
N PHE A 160 19.98 -21.10 30.35
CA PHE A 160 18.84 -20.68 29.55
C PHE A 160 18.53 -19.22 29.81
N LYS A 161 18.24 -18.50 28.72
CA LYS A 161 17.73 -17.13 28.76
C LYS A 161 16.31 -17.12 28.19
N TYR A 162 15.37 -16.57 28.93
CA TYR A 162 13.98 -16.41 28.51
C TYR A 162 13.68 -14.93 28.26
N TYR A 163 13.51 -14.55 26.99
CA TYR A 163 13.08 -13.22 26.59
C TYR A 163 11.57 -13.08 26.85
N ALA A 164 11.22 -12.62 28.05
CA ALA A 164 9.84 -12.42 28.48
C ALA A 164 9.16 -11.33 27.62
N THR A 165 9.88 -10.24 27.37
CA THR A 165 9.49 -9.13 26.49
C THR A 165 10.70 -8.67 25.66
N PRO A 166 10.53 -7.81 24.63
CA PRO A 166 11.65 -7.20 23.90
C PRO A 166 12.67 -6.43 24.76
N ARG A 167 12.31 -6.09 26.00
CA ARG A 167 13.14 -5.30 26.93
C ARG A 167 13.52 -6.06 28.20
N LEU A 168 13.00 -7.26 28.41
CA LEU A 168 13.17 -8.00 29.67
C LEU A 168 13.51 -9.46 29.36
N ALA A 169 14.67 -9.88 29.85
CA ALA A 169 15.13 -11.26 29.81
C ALA A 169 15.32 -11.80 31.23
N LEU A 170 14.92 -13.05 31.44
CA LEU A 170 15.24 -13.84 32.63
C LEU A 170 16.36 -14.80 32.27
N ARG A 171 17.26 -15.11 33.20
CA ARG A 171 18.38 -16.02 32.98
C ARG A 171 18.54 -16.99 34.12
N LEU A 172 18.81 -18.24 33.79
CA LEU A 172 19.20 -19.30 34.71
C LEU A 172 20.47 -19.96 34.18
N GLU A 173 21.44 -20.21 35.06
CA GLU A 173 22.79 -20.60 34.68
C GLU A 173 23.43 -21.49 35.73
N GLY A 174 24.12 -22.54 35.27
CA GLY A 174 25.08 -23.29 36.07
C GLY A 174 26.47 -23.05 35.52
N ARG A 175 27.44 -22.83 36.41
CA ARG A 175 28.82 -22.50 36.01
C ARG A 175 29.83 -23.27 36.84
N HIS A 176 30.94 -23.56 36.19
CA HIS A 176 32.13 -24.15 36.78
C HIS A 176 33.29 -23.14 36.68
N THR A 177 33.99 -22.92 37.79
CA THR A 177 35.09 -21.97 37.89
C THR A 177 36.32 -22.71 38.39
N LEU A 178 37.41 -22.63 37.64
CA LEU A 178 38.70 -23.22 37.92
C LEU A 178 39.67 -22.15 38.42
N THR A 179 40.25 -22.37 39.60
CA THR A 179 41.34 -21.53 40.14
C THR A 179 42.54 -22.38 40.56
N LYS A 180 43.55 -21.73 41.14
CA LYS A 180 44.68 -22.41 41.76
C LYS A 180 44.23 -23.17 43.00
N GLY A 181 44.72 -24.41 43.11
CA GLY A 181 44.48 -25.29 44.25
C GLY A 181 45.71 -25.45 45.13
N TRP A 182 45.47 -25.67 46.42
CA TRP A 182 46.45 -26.03 47.42
C TRP A 182 46.57 -27.57 47.55
N GLY A 183 47.80 -28.05 47.79
CA GLY A 183 48.09 -29.48 47.94
C GLY A 183 48.63 -30.14 46.65
N PRO A 184 48.52 -31.48 46.52
CA PRO A 184 49.00 -32.22 45.35
C PRO A 184 48.24 -31.84 44.07
N ASP A 185 46.94 -31.55 44.22
CA ASP A 185 46.09 -31.03 43.17
C ASP A 185 46.27 -29.51 43.08
N ARG A 186 47.02 -29.06 42.06
CA ARG A 186 47.28 -27.62 41.81
C ARG A 186 46.09 -26.87 41.22
N ARG A 187 44.88 -27.42 41.34
CA ARG A 187 43.64 -26.97 40.70
C ARG A 187 42.50 -27.04 41.70
N ALA A 188 41.67 -26.01 41.74
CA ALA A 188 40.47 -25.96 42.57
C ALA A 188 39.24 -25.73 41.68
N ASP A 189 38.26 -26.62 41.81
CA ASP A 189 37.05 -26.71 40.99
C ASP A 189 35.84 -26.22 41.80
N HIS A 190 35.38 -25.01 41.50
CA HIS A 190 34.25 -24.36 42.15
C HIS A 190 32.99 -24.45 41.27
N TYR A 191 31.82 -24.49 41.90
CA TYR A 191 30.55 -24.55 41.19
C TYR A 191 29.62 -23.39 41.57
N GLU A 192 28.82 -22.94 40.61
CA GLU A 192 27.90 -21.81 40.77
C GLU A 192 26.53 -22.17 40.19
N ALA A 193 25.48 -21.72 40.87
CA ALA A 193 24.11 -21.75 40.37
C ALA A 193 23.51 -20.35 40.47
N LEU A 194 23.22 -19.74 39.32
CA LEU A 194 22.87 -18.33 39.19
C LEU A 194 21.51 -18.15 38.52
N ALA A 195 20.73 -17.20 39.04
CA ALA A 195 19.52 -16.70 38.41
C ALA A 195 19.56 -15.18 38.32
N GLY A 196 19.11 -14.62 37.20
CA GLY A 196 19.21 -13.19 36.96
C GLY A 196 18.11 -12.62 36.08
N VAL A 197 18.04 -11.30 36.07
CA VAL A 197 17.13 -10.50 35.24
C VAL A 197 17.96 -9.47 34.50
N ALA A 198 17.69 -9.28 33.21
CA ALA A 198 18.37 -8.32 32.36
C ALA A 198 17.39 -7.44 31.59
N LEU A 199 17.70 -6.15 31.53
CA LEU A 199 17.12 -5.20 30.60
C LEU A 199 17.82 -5.34 29.25
N VAL A 200 17.02 -5.51 28.19
CA VAL A 200 17.50 -5.63 26.82
C VAL A 200 17.30 -4.31 26.11
N LEU A 201 18.39 -3.74 25.61
CA LEU A 201 18.46 -2.47 24.90
C LEU A 201 18.84 -2.72 23.44
N GLY A 202 18.47 -1.79 22.56
CA GLY A 202 18.75 -1.91 21.12
C GLY A 202 17.76 -2.79 20.35
N TRP A 203 16.66 -3.23 20.96
CA TRP A 203 15.67 -4.05 20.26
C TRP A 203 14.97 -3.27 19.14
N GLN A 204 15.21 -3.70 17.90
CA GLN A 204 14.59 -3.16 16.70
C GLN A 204 13.35 -3.98 16.34
N ARG A 205 12.26 -3.28 16.00
CA ARG A 205 11.11 -3.98 15.40
C ARG A 205 11.53 -4.44 14.01
N PRO A 206 11.37 -5.73 13.66
CA PRO A 206 11.61 -6.17 12.30
C PRO A 206 10.79 -5.30 11.34
N PRO A 207 11.34 -4.92 10.18
CA PRO A 207 10.57 -4.21 9.17
C PRO A 207 9.32 -5.02 8.84
N ALA A 208 8.20 -4.32 8.60
CA ALA A 208 6.99 -4.97 8.14
C ALA A 208 7.33 -5.77 6.86
N PRO A 209 6.75 -6.97 6.68
CA PRO A 209 6.88 -7.66 5.40
C PRO A 209 6.44 -6.70 4.29
N PRO A 210 7.08 -6.74 3.11
CA PRO A 210 6.65 -5.92 2.00
C PRO A 210 5.15 -6.15 1.72
N PRO A 211 4.41 -5.11 1.29
CA PRO A 211 3.03 -5.30 0.87
C PRO A 211 2.98 -6.42 -0.18
N ARG A 212 1.91 -7.21 -0.14
CA ARG A 212 1.74 -8.27 -1.14
C ARG A 212 1.56 -7.59 -2.49
N ASP A 213 2.07 -8.20 -3.56
CA ASP A 213 1.97 -7.64 -4.93
C ASP A 213 0.51 -7.35 -5.35
N SER A 214 -0.47 -7.95 -4.66
CA SER A 214 -1.90 -7.68 -4.82
C SER A 214 -2.36 -6.26 -4.47
N ASP A 215 -1.55 -5.49 -3.75
CA ASP A 215 -1.91 -4.17 -3.23
C ASP A 215 -1.31 -3.04 -4.06
N ARG A 216 -0.48 -3.37 -5.06
CA ARG A 216 0.02 -2.38 -6.02
C ARG A 216 -1.08 -2.06 -7.02
N ASP A 217 -1.30 -0.78 -7.27
CA ASP A 217 -2.21 -0.23 -8.27
C ASP A 217 -1.40 0.83 -9.03
N SER A 218 -0.93 0.46 -10.22
CA SER A 218 0.09 1.18 -10.97
C SER A 218 -0.46 2.34 -11.80
N ASP A 219 -1.76 2.34 -12.14
CA ASP A 219 -2.42 3.43 -12.87
C ASP A 219 -3.47 4.19 -12.05
N GLY A 220 -3.84 3.68 -10.88
CA GLY A 220 -4.66 4.37 -9.90
C GLY A 220 -6.14 4.36 -10.22
N ASP A 221 -6.64 3.37 -10.97
CA ASP A 221 -8.06 3.23 -11.27
C ASP A 221 -8.88 2.55 -10.15
N GLY A 222 -8.21 2.08 -9.10
CA GLY A 222 -8.82 1.41 -7.95
C GLY A 222 -8.87 -0.11 -8.05
N LEU A 223 -8.37 -0.71 -9.14
CA LEU A 223 -8.14 -2.13 -9.31
C LEU A 223 -6.64 -2.43 -9.15
N GLY A 224 -6.24 -3.24 -8.16
CA GLY A 224 -4.83 -3.60 -8.01
C GLY A 224 -4.29 -4.40 -9.21
N ASP A 225 -3.01 -4.23 -9.56
CA ASP A 225 -2.28 -4.80 -10.71
C ASP A 225 -2.54 -6.30 -10.94
N ALA A 226 -2.77 -7.05 -9.86
CA ALA A 226 -3.02 -8.50 -9.94
C ALA A 226 -4.44 -8.86 -10.43
N ARG A 227 -5.38 -7.93 -10.36
CA ARG A 227 -6.78 -8.06 -10.80
C ARG A 227 -7.07 -7.21 -12.04
N ASP A 228 -6.22 -6.22 -12.29
CA ASP A 228 -6.26 -5.38 -13.47
C ASP A 228 -5.67 -6.09 -14.69
N ARG A 229 -6.44 -6.11 -15.78
CA ARG A 229 -6.00 -6.67 -17.06
C ARG A 229 -5.13 -5.69 -17.84
N CYS A 230 -5.20 -4.40 -17.52
CA CYS A 230 -4.43 -3.31 -18.09
C CYS A 230 -3.70 -2.46 -17.02
N PRO A 231 -2.72 -2.99 -16.25
CA PRO A 231 -2.09 -2.33 -15.07
C PRO A 231 -1.34 -1.01 -15.28
N ARG A 232 -1.47 -0.36 -16.43
CA ARG A 232 -0.79 0.90 -16.77
C ARG A 232 -1.73 1.87 -17.46
N LEU A 233 -3.02 1.56 -17.55
CA LEU A 233 -3.99 2.28 -18.33
C LEU A 233 -5.31 2.35 -17.57
N ALA A 234 -5.44 3.39 -16.76
CA ALA A 234 -6.55 3.55 -15.85
C ALA A 234 -7.91 3.49 -16.54
N ALA A 235 -8.82 2.64 -16.05
CA ALA A 235 -10.20 2.60 -16.50
C ALA A 235 -11.18 2.20 -15.40
N ALA A 236 -12.35 2.84 -15.37
CA ALA A 236 -13.41 2.52 -14.40
C ALA A 236 -14.12 1.16 -14.65
N GLY A 237 -13.62 0.35 -15.58
CA GLY A 237 -14.19 -0.95 -15.96
C GLY A 237 -13.95 -2.02 -14.91
N ALA A 238 -14.76 -3.09 -14.92
CA ALA A 238 -14.62 -4.19 -13.98
C ALA A 238 -13.32 -5.00 -14.16
N ASP A 239 -12.70 -4.89 -15.34
CA ASP A 239 -11.44 -5.53 -15.71
C ASP A 239 -10.24 -4.56 -15.76
N GLY A 240 -10.44 -3.28 -15.41
CA GLY A 240 -9.40 -2.23 -15.41
C GLY A 240 -8.92 -1.80 -16.80
N CYS A 241 -9.58 -2.24 -17.87
CA CYS A 241 -9.26 -1.82 -19.24
C CYS A 241 -10.28 -0.82 -19.78
N PRO A 242 -9.86 0.18 -20.57
CA PRO A 242 -10.80 0.98 -21.33
C PRO A 242 -11.52 0.10 -22.36
N PRO A 243 -12.76 0.45 -22.74
CA PRO A 243 -13.46 -0.27 -23.78
C PRO A 243 -12.67 -0.18 -25.11
N PRO A 244 -12.71 -1.23 -25.95
CA PRO A 244 -12.05 -1.21 -27.25
C PRO A 244 -12.50 -0.02 -28.11
N ASP A 245 -11.53 0.61 -28.78
CA ASP A 245 -11.67 1.69 -29.74
C ASP A 245 -10.63 1.42 -30.83
N ALA A 246 -11.07 0.75 -31.90
CA ALA A 246 -10.18 0.13 -32.87
C ALA A 246 -9.56 1.11 -33.87
N ASP A 247 -10.14 2.29 -34.06
CA ASP A 247 -9.59 3.35 -34.90
C ASP A 247 -9.07 4.56 -34.13
N GLY A 248 -9.36 4.66 -32.83
CA GLY A 248 -8.77 5.62 -31.91
C GLY A 248 -9.38 7.01 -32.02
N ASP A 249 -10.63 7.12 -32.46
CA ASP A 249 -11.32 8.42 -32.58
C ASP A 249 -11.98 8.91 -31.28
N GLY A 250 -11.95 8.08 -30.22
CA GLY A 250 -12.51 8.38 -28.92
C GLY A 250 -13.96 7.90 -28.72
N VAL A 251 -14.57 7.28 -29.73
CA VAL A 251 -15.85 6.59 -29.64
C VAL A 251 -15.59 5.08 -29.49
N PRO A 252 -15.97 4.44 -28.36
CA PRO A 252 -15.74 3.01 -28.21
C PRO A 252 -16.47 2.19 -29.28
N ASP A 253 -15.89 1.07 -29.73
CA ASP A 253 -16.41 0.20 -30.81
C ASP A 253 -17.89 -0.18 -30.65
N ALA A 254 -18.37 -0.29 -29.40
CA ALA A 254 -19.76 -0.63 -29.09
C ALA A 254 -20.76 0.52 -29.35
N ARG A 255 -20.27 1.74 -29.51
CA ARG A 255 -21.02 2.99 -29.78
C ARG A 255 -20.62 3.63 -31.10
N ASP A 256 -19.52 3.19 -31.68
CA ASP A 256 -19.05 3.62 -32.99
C ASP A 256 -19.81 2.89 -34.11
N ARG A 257 -20.38 3.66 -35.03
CA ARG A 257 -21.08 3.13 -36.21
C ARG A 257 -20.10 2.78 -37.33
N CYS A 258 -18.88 3.29 -37.28
CA CYS A 258 -17.79 3.03 -38.19
C CYS A 258 -16.48 2.58 -37.46
N PRO A 259 -16.45 1.42 -36.75
CA PRO A 259 -15.36 0.96 -35.84
C PRO A 259 -13.95 0.75 -36.42
N ARG A 260 -13.67 1.21 -37.63
CA ARG A 260 -12.40 1.02 -38.34
C ARG A 260 -12.01 2.28 -39.13
N ALA A 261 -12.73 3.37 -38.98
CA ALA A 261 -12.61 4.56 -39.79
C ALA A 261 -12.81 5.81 -38.93
N ALA A 262 -11.72 6.22 -38.26
CA ALA A 262 -11.71 7.29 -37.29
C ALA A 262 -12.38 8.58 -37.80
N ALA A 263 -13.32 9.12 -37.03
CA ALA A 263 -13.93 10.40 -37.32
C ALA A 263 -14.21 11.22 -36.05
N ALA A 264 -14.03 12.54 -36.14
CA ALA A 264 -14.38 13.45 -35.05
C ALA A 264 -15.90 13.73 -34.98
N SER A 265 -16.73 12.70 -35.08
CA SER A 265 -18.18 12.77 -35.05
C SER A 265 -18.72 12.04 -33.81
N PRO A 266 -19.84 12.48 -33.21
CA PRO A 266 -20.45 11.77 -32.08
C PRO A 266 -20.84 10.30 -32.35
N ASP A 267 -20.98 9.90 -33.61
CA ASP A 267 -21.29 8.53 -34.04
C ASP A 267 -20.08 7.75 -34.59
N GLY A 268 -18.87 8.33 -34.54
CA GLY A 268 -17.62 7.74 -35.04
C GLY A 268 -17.53 7.61 -36.57
N CYS A 269 -18.51 8.16 -37.30
CA CYS A 269 -18.49 8.13 -38.77
C CYS A 269 -18.15 9.50 -39.36
N ALA A 270 -17.35 9.50 -40.44
CA ALA A 270 -17.21 10.68 -41.27
C ALA A 270 -18.56 11.00 -41.93
N LEU A 271 -18.99 12.27 -41.89
CA LEU A 271 -20.12 12.74 -42.68
C LEU A 271 -19.82 12.44 -44.15
N ARG A 272 -20.66 11.63 -44.80
CA ARG A 272 -20.57 11.39 -46.23
C ARG A 272 -20.86 12.71 -46.95
N ASP A 273 -19.81 13.25 -47.52
CA ASP A 273 -19.63 14.49 -48.25
C ASP A 273 -20.19 14.43 -49.68
N THR A 274 -21.39 13.82 -49.85
CA THR A 274 -22.17 14.01 -51.07
C THR A 274 -23.11 15.20 -50.89
N ASP A 275 -23.06 16.09 -51.86
CA ASP A 275 -23.91 17.28 -52.04
C ASP A 275 -24.40 17.18 -53.49
N ALA A 276 -25.54 16.54 -53.66
CA ALA A 276 -26.01 16.07 -54.95
C ALA A 276 -26.52 17.19 -55.88
N ASP A 277 -26.93 18.33 -55.33
CA ASP A 277 -27.37 19.51 -56.09
C ASP A 277 -26.39 20.69 -56.06
N GLY A 278 -25.38 20.65 -55.18
CA GLY A 278 -24.26 21.58 -55.18
C GLY A 278 -24.56 22.92 -54.51
N ASP A 279 -25.52 22.97 -53.59
CA ASP A 279 -25.89 24.20 -52.88
C ASP A 279 -25.06 24.48 -51.61
N GLY A 280 -24.19 23.53 -51.23
CA GLY A 280 -23.33 23.61 -50.06
C GLY A 280 -23.90 22.99 -48.79
N VAL A 281 -25.08 22.35 -48.85
CA VAL A 281 -25.69 21.58 -47.76
C VAL A 281 -25.53 20.07 -48.06
N PRO A 282 -24.83 19.28 -47.21
CA PRO A 282 -24.66 17.85 -47.44
C PRO A 282 -25.99 17.08 -47.49
N ASP A 283 -26.10 16.07 -48.36
CA ASP A 283 -27.30 15.22 -48.58
C ASP A 283 -27.94 14.69 -47.27
N ALA A 284 -27.12 14.47 -46.23
CA ALA A 284 -27.55 13.95 -44.94
C ALA A 284 -28.40 14.94 -44.12
N ILE A 285 -28.26 16.24 -44.39
CA ILE A 285 -28.95 17.33 -43.68
C ILE A 285 -29.72 18.27 -44.62
N ASP A 286 -29.68 18.01 -45.93
CA ASP A 286 -30.47 18.70 -46.94
C ASP A 286 -31.90 18.12 -47.04
N ALA A 287 -32.91 18.98 -46.92
CA ALA A 287 -34.31 18.58 -47.05
C ALA A 287 -34.74 18.43 -48.52
N CYS A 288 -33.98 19.02 -49.45
CA CYS A 288 -34.24 19.10 -50.88
C CYS A 288 -33.04 18.60 -51.70
N VAL A 289 -32.52 17.40 -51.39
CA VAL A 289 -31.36 16.66 -51.97
C VAL A 289 -31.11 16.75 -53.51
N ARG A 290 -32.03 17.25 -54.31
CA ARG A 290 -31.89 17.39 -55.77
C ARG A 290 -32.23 18.78 -56.30
N GLU A 291 -32.48 19.75 -55.42
CA GLU A 291 -32.99 21.06 -55.75
C GLU A 291 -32.26 22.12 -54.92
N ALA A 292 -31.19 22.65 -55.49
CA ALA A 292 -30.32 23.61 -54.83
C ALA A 292 -31.08 24.81 -54.25
N GLY A 293 -30.88 25.06 -52.96
CA GLY A 293 -31.54 26.10 -52.20
C GLY A 293 -30.58 27.03 -51.47
N PRO A 294 -30.84 28.35 -51.41
CA PRO A 294 -30.00 29.26 -50.63
C PRO A 294 -30.27 29.18 -49.11
N THR A 295 -31.21 28.32 -48.68
CA THR A 295 -31.65 28.21 -47.29
C THR A 295 -30.75 27.25 -46.50
N ALA A 296 -30.78 27.36 -45.18
CA ALA A 296 -29.97 26.48 -44.30
C ALA A 296 -30.38 24.99 -44.36
N ASN A 297 -31.54 24.69 -44.95
CA ASN A 297 -32.06 23.34 -45.15
C ASN A 297 -32.00 22.89 -46.61
N GLY A 298 -31.26 23.60 -47.46
CA GLY A 298 -30.99 23.26 -48.86
C GLY A 298 -32.17 23.37 -49.82
N CYS A 299 -33.29 24.00 -49.40
CA CYS A 299 -34.47 24.14 -50.25
C CYS A 299 -34.57 25.53 -50.92
N PRO A 300 -35.14 25.62 -52.13
CA PRO A 300 -35.45 26.90 -52.78
C PRO A 300 -36.46 27.71 -51.97
N LEU A 301 -36.46 29.03 -52.18
CA LEU A 301 -37.44 29.93 -51.58
C LEU A 301 -38.85 29.65 -52.16
N PRO A 302 -39.93 29.82 -51.36
CA PRO A 302 -41.29 29.70 -51.87
C PRO A 302 -41.57 30.69 -53.00
N ASP A 303 -42.17 30.22 -54.09
CA ASP A 303 -42.71 30.99 -55.21
C ASP A 303 -44.05 30.35 -55.56
N ARG A 304 -45.14 30.91 -55.04
CA ARG A 304 -46.45 30.27 -55.02
C ARG A 304 -47.16 30.30 -56.36
N ASP A 305 -46.90 31.31 -57.19
CA ASP A 305 -47.52 31.44 -58.50
C ASP A 305 -46.58 31.06 -59.66
N GLY A 306 -45.29 30.85 -59.38
CA GLY A 306 -44.32 30.27 -60.29
C GLY A 306 -43.86 31.24 -61.37
N ASP A 307 -43.88 32.55 -61.10
CA ASP A 307 -43.45 33.55 -62.06
C ASP A 307 -41.93 33.84 -62.07
N GLY A 308 -41.22 33.31 -61.07
CA GLY A 308 -39.77 33.44 -60.90
C GLY A 308 -39.33 34.54 -59.93
N VAL A 309 -40.27 35.23 -59.27
CA VAL A 309 -40.01 36.12 -58.13
C VAL A 309 -40.47 35.40 -56.85
N GLY A 310 -39.59 35.24 -55.86
CA GLY A 310 -39.96 34.55 -54.61
C GLY A 310 -41.02 35.33 -53.82
N ASP A 311 -41.88 34.63 -53.07
CA ASP A 311 -43.01 35.20 -52.29
C ASP A 311 -42.62 36.42 -51.42
N ASP A 312 -41.36 36.49 -50.95
CA ASP A 312 -40.85 37.58 -50.11
C ASP A 312 -40.52 38.86 -50.91
N ASP A 313 -40.18 38.73 -52.20
CA ASP A 313 -39.85 39.83 -53.12
C ASP A 313 -41.00 40.14 -54.10
N ASP A 314 -42.02 39.27 -54.15
CA ASP A 314 -43.20 39.41 -54.98
C ASP A 314 -44.29 40.27 -54.28
N ARG A 315 -44.73 41.35 -54.95
CA ARG A 315 -45.82 42.19 -54.45
C ARG A 315 -47.20 41.57 -54.65
N CYS A 316 -47.31 40.61 -55.54
CA CYS A 316 -48.51 39.91 -55.95
C CYS A 316 -48.33 38.37 -55.87
N PRO A 317 -47.99 37.79 -54.70
CA PRO A 317 -47.56 36.38 -54.51
C PRO A 317 -48.61 35.29 -54.80
N ASP A 318 -49.75 35.65 -55.39
CA ASP A 318 -50.80 34.73 -55.81
C ASP A 318 -51.18 34.95 -57.31
N ARG A 319 -50.43 35.76 -58.06
CA ARG A 319 -50.75 36.19 -59.43
C ARG A 319 -49.50 36.36 -60.30
N ALA A 320 -49.14 35.27 -60.98
CA ALA A 320 -47.94 35.20 -61.80
C ALA A 320 -47.80 36.34 -62.82
N ALA A 321 -46.71 37.10 -62.72
CA ALA A 321 -46.27 38.04 -63.73
C ALA A 321 -44.74 38.11 -63.80
N ARG A 322 -44.18 37.91 -65.00
CA ARG A 322 -42.73 38.01 -65.25
C ARG A 322 -42.25 39.47 -65.33
N THR A 323 -42.56 40.25 -64.31
CA THR A 323 -42.12 41.62 -64.08
C THR A 323 -41.13 41.63 -62.91
N ALA A 324 -40.43 42.75 -62.70
CA ALA A 324 -39.43 42.83 -61.65
C ALA A 324 -40.03 42.83 -60.22
N ASP A 325 -41.33 43.08 -60.10
CA ASP A 325 -42.08 43.17 -58.84
C ASP A 325 -43.17 42.09 -58.69
N GLY A 326 -43.19 41.09 -59.59
CA GLY A 326 -44.13 39.95 -59.60
C GLY A 326 -45.60 40.33 -59.85
N CYS A 327 -45.90 41.61 -60.10
CA CYS A 327 -47.25 42.07 -60.40
C CYS A 327 -47.52 42.26 -61.90
N PRO A 328 -48.73 41.89 -62.38
CA PRO A 328 -49.20 42.31 -63.70
C PRO A 328 -49.23 43.84 -63.83
N ALA A 329 -49.04 44.37 -65.04
CA ALA A 329 -49.17 45.80 -65.29
C ALA A 329 -50.57 46.30 -64.88
N ASP A 330 -50.61 47.41 -64.15
CA ASP A 330 -51.82 48.12 -63.69
C ASP A 330 -51.57 49.62 -63.89
N ALA A 331 -51.90 50.11 -65.08
CA ALA A 331 -51.47 51.43 -65.54
C ALA A 331 -52.25 52.58 -64.90
N ASP A 332 -53.38 52.33 -64.25
CA ASP A 332 -54.12 53.33 -63.48
C ASP A 332 -54.14 53.12 -61.97
N GLY A 333 -53.61 51.98 -61.49
CA GLY A 333 -53.35 51.69 -60.10
C GLY A 333 -54.61 51.36 -59.29
N ASP A 334 -55.65 50.84 -59.94
CA ASP A 334 -56.91 50.51 -59.27
C ASP A 334 -56.99 49.08 -58.69
N GLY A 335 -55.95 48.26 -58.92
CA GLY A 335 -55.83 46.89 -58.43
C GLY A 335 -56.32 45.81 -59.40
N VAL A 336 -56.79 46.18 -60.59
CA VAL A 336 -57.12 45.26 -61.69
C VAL A 336 -56.05 45.38 -62.78
N GLY A 337 -55.25 44.32 -63.00
CA GLY A 337 -54.21 44.37 -64.03
C GLY A 337 -54.77 44.60 -65.45
N ASP A 338 -54.06 45.36 -66.27
CA ASP A 338 -54.41 45.86 -67.61
C ASP A 338 -55.03 44.79 -68.54
N ALA A 339 -54.53 43.54 -68.46
CA ALA A 339 -55.02 42.44 -69.28
C ALA A 339 -56.44 41.98 -68.90
N SER A 340 -56.84 42.20 -67.66
CA SER A 340 -58.17 41.90 -67.11
C SER A 340 -59.02 43.14 -66.90
N ASP A 341 -58.43 44.34 -67.05
CA ASP A 341 -59.13 45.61 -66.97
C ASP A 341 -59.82 45.97 -68.30
N ARG A 342 -61.06 46.41 -68.20
CA ARG A 342 -61.84 46.90 -69.34
C ARG A 342 -61.50 48.34 -69.68
N CYS A 343 -60.96 49.11 -68.74
CA CYS A 343 -60.58 50.50 -68.91
C CYS A 343 -59.13 50.74 -68.43
N PRO A 344 -58.10 50.17 -69.09
CA PRO A 344 -56.70 50.03 -68.60
C PRO A 344 -55.94 51.32 -68.27
N THR A 345 -56.56 52.50 -68.32
CA THR A 345 -55.90 53.79 -68.10
C THR A 345 -56.78 54.75 -67.29
N ALA A 346 -57.84 54.26 -66.66
CA ALA A 346 -58.83 55.09 -65.99
C ALA A 346 -59.42 54.39 -64.76
N ALA A 347 -58.76 54.58 -63.61
CA ALA A 347 -59.09 53.91 -62.36
C ALA A 347 -60.60 53.93 -62.05
N GLU A 348 -61.19 52.74 -61.97
CA GLU A 348 -62.60 52.58 -61.64
C GLU A 348 -62.74 52.48 -60.13
N THR A 349 -63.37 53.47 -59.49
CA THR A 349 -63.70 53.33 -58.06
C THR A 349 -64.63 52.14 -57.88
N PRO A 350 -64.30 51.12 -57.06
CA PRO A 350 -65.16 49.98 -56.81
C PRO A 350 -66.40 50.48 -56.09
N THR A 351 -67.46 50.78 -56.84
CA THR A 351 -68.74 51.12 -56.25
C THR A 351 -69.32 49.80 -55.78
N ALA A 352 -69.28 49.57 -54.47
CA ALA A 352 -69.92 48.44 -53.83
C ALA A 352 -71.42 48.38 -54.20
N SER A 353 -71.75 47.62 -55.24
CA SER A 353 -73.10 47.16 -55.48
C SER A 353 -73.09 45.92 -56.34
N ARG A 354 -73.47 44.80 -55.71
CA ARG A 354 -74.09 43.60 -56.29
C ARG A 354 -74.17 43.60 -57.83
N MET A 355 -73.41 42.75 -58.50
CA MET A 355 -73.68 42.38 -59.89
C MET A 355 -74.05 40.89 -59.97
N THR A 356 -75.30 40.60 -59.68
CA THR A 356 -76.07 39.82 -60.64
C THR A 356 -76.57 40.83 -61.67
N THR A 357 -76.30 40.59 -62.95
CA THR A 357 -76.71 41.38 -64.14
C THR A 357 -75.62 42.31 -64.68
N VAL A 358 -75.29 42.05 -65.95
CA VAL A 358 -74.36 42.77 -66.83
C VAL A 358 -74.69 44.26 -66.88
N ALA A 359 -74.01 45.07 -66.07
CA ALA A 359 -73.96 46.50 -66.29
C ALA A 359 -72.86 46.81 -67.32
N ARG A 360 -73.24 47.44 -68.43
CA ARG A 360 -72.29 48.05 -69.38
C ARG A 360 -71.59 49.22 -68.68
N ILE A 361 -70.43 48.97 -68.08
CA ILE A 361 -69.54 50.03 -67.63
C ILE A 361 -69.03 50.75 -68.90
N ARG A 362 -69.36 52.04 -69.03
CA ARG A 362 -68.84 52.91 -70.09
C ARG A 362 -67.71 53.71 -69.48
N CYS A 363 -66.46 53.49 -69.94
CA CYS A 363 -65.33 54.31 -69.54
C CYS A 363 -65.69 55.79 -69.78
N ARG A 364 -65.78 56.59 -68.71
CA ARG A 364 -66.12 58.02 -68.80
C ARG A 364 -64.97 58.81 -68.20
N ALA A 365 -64.15 59.41 -69.05
CA ALA A 365 -63.10 60.34 -68.64
C ALA A 365 -63.74 61.50 -67.84
N ARG A 366 -63.30 61.72 -66.60
CA ARG A 366 -63.67 62.93 -65.84
C ARG A 366 -62.97 64.14 -66.44
N SER A 367 -63.67 64.92 -67.27
CA SER A 367 -63.30 66.30 -67.55
C SER A 367 -63.94 67.23 -66.52
N ARG A 368 -63.15 68.05 -65.83
CA ARG A 368 -63.51 69.39 -65.30
C ARG A 368 -62.18 70.06 -64.91
N ALA A 369 -61.60 70.92 -65.75
CA ALA A 369 -62.00 72.29 -66.06
C ALA A 369 -61.92 73.22 -64.84
N SER A 370 -60.99 74.18 -64.93
CA SER A 370 -60.85 75.34 -64.05
C SER A 370 -62.11 76.19 -64.04
N ARG A 371 -62.36 76.88 -62.91
CA ARG A 371 -62.93 78.24 -62.89
C ARG A 371 -62.91 78.82 -61.47
N ALA A 372 -62.37 80.04 -61.44
CA ALA A 372 -62.61 81.21 -60.58
C ALA A 372 -62.42 81.04 -59.06
#